data_AF-A0A925UUZ8-F1
#
_entry.id   AF-A0A925UUZ8-F1
#
_cell.length_a   1.000
_cell.length_b   1.000
_cell.length_c   1.000
_cell.angle_alpha   90.00
_cell.angle_beta   90.00
_cell.angle_gamma   90.00
#
_symmetry.space_group_name_H-M   'P 1'
#
loop_
_entity.id
_entity.type
_entity.pdbx_description
1 polymer ?
#
loop_
_entity_poly.entity_id
_entity_poly.type
_entity_poly.pdbx_seq_one_letter_code
_entity_poly.pdbx_strand_id
1 'polypeptide(L)'
;MLRSLATTALVGLLASGIFGSHQIPTDDKTAIKDPPNPPPAFTVRNRGNASVEVKFDWVQLNDEYDEYFCGVNCQGTHKSPSECEKGDCDTTCERDHTGTFYAEVEEADYSLTRFFEDAGKLTESGKKIGIDNLPSIQVLRTADIEVDEDTVSDAYDLDVDWKHWSTKPCSGQVRIFKWAVYRLKARITPKRYDPGLKTTFTGDTVSVNLSELYIPTGVYEDLKPVSKCLCYDFGPMPMPMPTYKKASYYDGGSEPIDYREGTICLGRDGMEYALPIGTLKDYQFQITVKSMNEIEWSAINYTPMPVDINIYPGVTLKPKDPSYQDIIATTAVKLHLPAAMSGPSAERVSVTGRGMCLNMLKEQPSGSTPYVVTTPNSSEATKLARLYDSESIKTVEGQIRMWILTDKATLPEIQKHLIFPKPSPAQYLHSLHAVATKGDVNLRKPEYAKCLDPNLIGGAPASRAQISWYVELMSKLNPTGLAAAAKNSANFVALWLPTASRYQDQYVCDLANALARSSNPAVAESAAAVLMTVPESHRENVDSLGGLAAVSNWLRRKNVVLADAANRVIEAFHSKSSALTLENVHPELPEATKAKSAEILKSLG
;
A
#
# COMPACT_ATOMS: atom_id res chain seq x y z
N MET A 1 -22.46 -25.57 24.35
CA MET A 1 -23.03 -26.20 23.13
C MET A 1 -24.34 -25.57 22.64
N LEU A 2 -24.72 -24.36 23.08
CA LEU A 2 -25.91 -23.62 22.58
C LEU A 2 -25.56 -22.17 22.16
N ARG A 3 -24.34 -21.94 21.67
CA ARG A 3 -23.84 -20.61 21.23
C ARG A 3 -23.39 -20.56 19.76
N SER A 4 -23.68 -21.59 18.96
CA SER A 4 -23.18 -21.70 17.56
C SER A 4 -24.25 -21.51 16.48
N LEU A 5 -25.50 -21.19 16.83
CA LEU A 5 -26.62 -21.20 15.87
C LEU A 5 -27.08 -19.81 15.39
N ALA A 6 -26.57 -18.72 15.98
CA ALA A 6 -26.98 -17.36 15.62
C ALA A 6 -26.06 -16.69 14.59
N THR A 7 -24.77 -17.02 14.58
CA THR A 7 -23.77 -16.41 13.67
C THR A 7 -23.84 -17.00 12.26
N THR A 8 -24.16 -18.30 12.13
CA THR A 8 -24.33 -18.98 10.84
C THR A 8 -25.58 -18.49 10.08
N ALA A 9 -26.56 -17.90 10.78
CA ALA A 9 -27.77 -17.38 10.14
C ALA A 9 -27.56 -16.04 9.43
N LEU A 10 -26.57 -15.22 9.81
CA LEU A 10 -26.33 -13.89 9.23
C LEU A 10 -25.53 -13.96 7.92
N VAL A 11 -24.50 -14.80 7.87
CA VAL A 11 -23.80 -15.15 6.62
C VAL A 11 -24.70 -16.03 5.74
N GLY A 12 -25.49 -16.92 6.37
CA GLY A 12 -26.49 -17.73 5.69
C GLY A 12 -27.60 -16.91 5.02
N LEU A 13 -28.11 -15.82 5.60
CA LEU A 13 -29.17 -15.00 4.99
C LEU A 13 -28.68 -14.13 3.81
N LEU A 14 -27.40 -13.72 3.81
CA LEU A 14 -26.78 -13.04 2.66
C LEU A 14 -26.41 -14.05 1.55
N ALA A 15 -25.98 -15.27 1.90
CA ALA A 15 -25.61 -16.31 0.93
C ALA A 15 -26.80 -17.15 0.42
N SER A 16 -27.90 -17.30 1.16
CA SER A 16 -29.04 -18.16 0.78
C SER A 16 -30.31 -17.42 0.37
N GLY A 17 -30.37 -16.09 0.58
CA GLY A 17 -31.58 -15.30 0.34
C GLY A 17 -31.64 -14.57 -1.00
N ILE A 18 -30.51 -14.30 -1.67
CA ILE A 18 -30.49 -13.37 -2.81
C ILE A 18 -29.82 -13.92 -4.09
N PHE A 19 -28.88 -14.86 -4.04
CA PHE A 19 -28.22 -15.35 -5.27
C PHE A 19 -27.85 -16.83 -5.20
N GLY A 20 -28.78 -17.72 -5.54
CA GLY A 20 -28.39 -19.00 -6.13
C GLY A 20 -27.87 -18.71 -7.53
N SER A 21 -26.67 -19.18 -7.91
CA SER A 21 -26.02 -18.99 -9.22
C SER A 21 -27.00 -18.55 -10.32
N HIS A 22 -27.19 -17.24 -10.47
CA HIS A 22 -28.11 -16.71 -11.45
C HIS A 22 -27.36 -16.67 -12.76
N GLN A 23 -27.54 -17.70 -13.59
CA GLN A 23 -27.28 -17.56 -15.01
C GLN A 23 -28.20 -16.45 -15.52
N ILE A 24 -27.63 -15.31 -15.92
CA ILE A 24 -28.37 -14.30 -16.65
C ILE A 24 -28.68 -14.90 -18.03
N PRO A 25 -29.94 -15.13 -18.41
CA PRO A 25 -30.27 -15.69 -19.71
C PRO A 25 -29.86 -14.69 -20.80
N THR A 26 -28.91 -15.06 -21.66
CA THR A 26 -28.38 -14.20 -22.74
C THR A 26 -29.12 -14.37 -24.07
N ASP A 27 -30.36 -14.85 -24.05
CA ASP A 27 -31.17 -14.87 -25.27
C ASP A 27 -31.44 -13.42 -25.72
N ASP A 28 -30.95 -13.10 -26.92
CA ASP A 28 -30.84 -11.80 -27.62
C ASP A 28 -32.13 -10.93 -27.70
N LYS A 29 -33.22 -11.35 -27.06
CA LYS A 29 -34.55 -10.73 -27.16
C LYS A 29 -35.06 -10.10 -25.86
N THR A 30 -34.34 -10.22 -24.75
CA THR A 30 -34.69 -9.54 -23.50
C THR A 30 -33.50 -8.78 -22.96
N ALA A 31 -33.08 -7.73 -23.67
CA ALA A 31 -32.34 -6.66 -23.01
C ALA A 31 -33.13 -6.25 -21.76
N ILE A 32 -32.48 -6.31 -20.60
CA ILE A 32 -33.02 -5.81 -19.34
C ILE A 32 -33.23 -4.30 -19.54
N LYS A 33 -34.44 -3.89 -19.90
CA LYS A 33 -34.78 -2.48 -20.19
C LYS A 33 -34.82 -1.63 -18.93
N ASP A 34 -35.05 -2.25 -17.79
CA ASP A 34 -35.11 -1.62 -16.48
C ASP A 34 -33.99 -2.20 -15.61
N PRO A 35 -33.17 -1.37 -14.92
CA PRO A 35 -32.09 -1.88 -14.08
C PRO A 35 -32.62 -2.91 -13.07
N PRO A 36 -31.84 -3.95 -12.72
CA PRO A 36 -32.28 -4.92 -11.72
C PRO A 36 -32.75 -4.21 -10.44
N ASN A 37 -33.81 -4.70 -9.81
CA ASN A 37 -34.33 -4.05 -8.61
C ASN A 37 -33.19 -3.90 -7.58
N PRO A 38 -33.00 -2.70 -6.98
CA PRO A 38 -31.97 -2.52 -5.99
C PRO A 38 -32.19 -3.49 -4.82
N PRO A 39 -31.12 -3.95 -4.15
CA PRO A 39 -31.26 -4.76 -2.96
C PRO A 39 -32.17 -4.07 -1.94
N PRO A 40 -33.02 -4.82 -1.21
CA PRO A 40 -33.89 -4.23 -0.21
C PRO A 40 -33.09 -3.51 0.86
N ALA A 41 -33.60 -2.36 1.29
CA ALA A 41 -33.03 -1.59 2.38
C ALA A 41 -32.93 -2.43 3.67
N PHE A 42 -31.82 -2.29 4.41
CA PHE A 42 -31.66 -2.95 5.70
C PHE A 42 -31.23 -1.95 6.78
N THR A 43 -31.57 -2.27 8.02
CA THR A 43 -31.27 -1.42 9.18
C THR A 43 -30.33 -2.16 10.12
N VAL A 44 -29.16 -1.56 10.39
CA VAL A 44 -28.22 -2.08 11.38
C VAL A 44 -28.48 -1.37 12.71
N ARG A 45 -28.84 -2.15 13.74
CA ARG A 45 -28.99 -1.65 15.11
C ARG A 45 -27.72 -1.94 15.90
N ASN A 46 -26.88 -0.93 16.09
CA ASN A 46 -25.78 -1.02 17.04
C ASN A 46 -26.30 -0.76 18.47
N ARG A 47 -25.82 -1.52 19.47
CA ARG A 47 -26.34 -1.61 20.84
C ARG A 47 -26.11 -0.36 21.73
N GLY A 48 -26.14 0.86 21.19
CA GLY A 48 -26.06 2.04 22.06
C GLY A 48 -26.45 3.37 21.46
N ASN A 49 -25.79 3.83 20.39
CA ASN A 49 -25.68 5.27 20.17
C ASN A 49 -26.10 5.80 18.79
N ALA A 50 -26.57 4.94 17.88
CA ALA A 50 -27.13 5.36 16.60
C ALA A 50 -28.01 4.27 15.97
N SER A 51 -28.95 4.67 15.12
CA SER A 51 -29.55 3.77 14.11
C SER A 51 -29.03 4.13 12.74
N VAL A 52 -28.59 3.12 11.99
CA VAL A 52 -28.10 3.27 10.62
C VAL A 52 -29.06 2.55 9.69
N GLU A 53 -29.71 3.30 8.80
CA GLU A 53 -30.50 2.75 7.68
C GLU A 53 -29.64 2.82 6.43
N VAL A 54 -29.48 1.69 5.73
CA VAL A 54 -28.67 1.60 4.52
C VAL A 54 -29.59 1.35 3.33
N LYS A 55 -29.41 2.13 2.26
CA LYS A 55 -30.18 2.04 1.01
C LYS A 55 -29.25 2.08 -0.19
N PHE A 56 -29.58 1.28 -1.19
CA PHE A 56 -29.02 1.39 -2.53
C PHE A 56 -29.94 2.29 -3.36
N ASP A 57 -29.44 3.45 -3.73
CA ASP A 57 -30.12 4.31 -4.68
C ASP A 57 -29.52 4.05 -6.06
N TRP A 58 -30.33 3.64 -7.04
CA TRP A 58 -29.88 3.60 -8.43
C TRP A 58 -29.50 5.01 -8.88
N VAL A 59 -28.30 5.15 -9.46
CA VAL A 59 -27.78 6.45 -9.85
C VAL A 59 -27.92 6.64 -11.35
N GLN A 60 -27.27 5.78 -12.13
CA GLN A 60 -27.17 5.90 -13.58
C GLN A 60 -26.62 4.61 -14.19
N LEU A 61 -26.67 4.52 -15.51
CA LEU A 61 -25.77 3.66 -16.26
C LEU A 61 -24.43 4.39 -16.38
N ASN A 62 -23.34 3.74 -15.99
CA ASN A 62 -22.00 4.26 -16.23
C ASN A 62 -21.55 3.81 -17.63
N ASP A 63 -20.90 4.74 -18.34
CA ASP A 63 -20.30 4.53 -19.65
C ASP A 63 -18.79 4.18 -19.51
N GLU A 64 -18.31 3.84 -18.30
CA GLU A 64 -17.00 3.20 -18.16
C GLU A 64 -17.09 1.75 -18.65
N TYR A 65 -16.09 1.36 -19.46
CA TYR A 65 -16.20 0.25 -20.39
C TYR A 65 -15.21 -0.85 -20.04
N ASP A 66 -15.71 -2.05 -19.75
CA ASP A 66 -14.90 -3.26 -19.89
C ASP A 66 -15.02 -3.78 -21.32
N GLU A 67 -13.87 -4.03 -21.94
CA GLU A 67 -13.74 -4.48 -23.32
C GLU A 67 -13.46 -5.98 -23.38
N TYR A 68 -14.35 -6.73 -24.04
CA TYR A 68 -14.17 -8.16 -24.25
C TYR A 68 -13.97 -8.44 -25.72
N PHE A 69 -12.93 -9.23 -26.03
CA PHE A 69 -12.53 -9.51 -27.39
C PHE A 69 -12.96 -10.92 -27.84
N CYS A 70 -13.71 -10.96 -28.93
CA CYS A 70 -14.09 -12.19 -29.61
C CYS A 70 -13.38 -12.26 -30.97
N GLY A 71 -12.42 -13.18 -31.12
CA GLY A 71 -11.61 -13.30 -32.33
C GLY A 71 -11.78 -14.63 -33.04
N VAL A 72 -11.79 -14.60 -34.37
CA VAL A 72 -11.63 -15.79 -35.22
C VAL A 72 -10.18 -15.84 -35.71
N ASN A 73 -9.43 -16.87 -35.30
CA ASN A 73 -8.04 -17.04 -35.71
C ASN A 73 -7.98 -17.50 -37.17
N CYS A 74 -7.41 -16.67 -38.04
CA CYS A 74 -7.09 -17.05 -39.41
C CYS A 74 -5.96 -18.10 -39.42
N GLN A 75 -6.19 -19.26 -40.04
CA GLN A 75 -5.16 -20.30 -40.17
C GLN A 75 -4.13 -20.02 -41.28
N GLY A 76 -4.30 -18.95 -42.06
CA GLY A 76 -3.33 -18.51 -43.07
C GLY A 76 -3.21 -19.42 -44.31
N THR A 77 -4.23 -20.23 -44.60
CA THR A 77 -4.20 -21.21 -45.71
C THR A 77 -4.54 -20.63 -47.08
N HIS A 78 -4.95 -19.35 -47.13
CA HIS A 78 -5.45 -18.67 -48.32
C HIS A 78 -4.36 -17.79 -48.94
N LYS A 79 -4.39 -17.63 -50.27
CA LYS A 79 -3.39 -16.88 -51.03
C LYS A 79 -3.75 -15.42 -51.25
N SER A 80 -5.01 -15.02 -51.01
CA SER A 80 -5.45 -13.63 -51.18
C SER A 80 -6.59 -13.22 -50.25
N PRO A 81 -6.75 -11.91 -49.96
CA PRO A 81 -7.87 -11.40 -49.16
C PRO A 81 -9.27 -11.74 -49.73
N SER A 82 -9.39 -11.78 -51.06
CA SER A 82 -10.65 -12.12 -51.74
C SER A 82 -11.09 -13.59 -51.54
N GLU A 83 -10.19 -14.44 -51.05
CA GLU A 83 -10.51 -15.82 -50.65
C GLU A 83 -11.02 -15.88 -49.20
N CYS A 84 -10.55 -15.01 -48.29
CA CYS A 84 -11.12 -14.93 -46.92
C CYS A 84 -12.53 -14.30 -46.94
N GLU A 85 -12.82 -13.34 -47.83
CA GLU A 85 -14.17 -12.76 -47.98
C GLU A 85 -15.24 -13.76 -48.43
N LYS A 86 -14.85 -14.92 -48.96
CA LYS A 86 -15.75 -16.00 -49.40
C LYS A 86 -16.12 -16.99 -48.28
N GLY A 87 -15.57 -16.83 -47.07
CA GLY A 87 -15.88 -17.69 -45.92
C GLY A 87 -15.10 -19.01 -45.86
N ASP A 88 -14.07 -19.21 -46.69
CA ASP A 88 -13.29 -20.45 -46.76
C ASP A 88 -12.28 -20.62 -45.60
N CYS A 89 -12.30 -19.75 -44.57
CA CYS A 89 -11.31 -19.72 -43.48
C CYS A 89 -11.85 -20.11 -42.10
N ASP A 90 -13.11 -20.51 -42.00
CA ASP A 90 -13.76 -20.60 -40.70
C ASP A 90 -13.60 -21.99 -40.08
N THR A 91 -12.70 -22.11 -39.10
CA THR A 91 -13.16 -22.72 -37.85
C THR A 91 -13.86 -21.61 -37.07
N THR A 92 -15.18 -21.56 -37.17
CA THR A 92 -16.01 -20.76 -36.27
C THR A 92 -15.55 -21.00 -34.84
N CYS A 93 -15.40 -19.94 -34.05
CA CYS A 93 -15.20 -20.13 -32.62
C CYS A 93 -16.52 -20.66 -32.05
N GLU A 94 -16.61 -21.98 -31.91
CA GLU A 94 -17.77 -22.67 -31.32
C GLU A 94 -17.77 -22.62 -29.79
N ARG A 95 -16.76 -22.00 -29.19
CA ARG A 95 -16.66 -21.89 -27.74
C ARG A 95 -17.49 -20.70 -27.27
N ASP A 96 -18.42 -20.97 -26.37
CA ASP A 96 -19.01 -19.93 -25.55
C ASP A 96 -17.89 -19.20 -24.79
N HIS A 97 -18.03 -17.88 -24.69
CA HIS A 97 -17.14 -17.08 -23.89
C HIS A 97 -17.73 -17.02 -22.48
N THR A 98 -16.90 -17.26 -21.47
CA THR A 98 -17.26 -16.97 -20.08
C THR A 98 -16.40 -15.80 -19.64
N GLY A 99 -17.05 -14.73 -19.20
CA GLY A 99 -16.38 -13.58 -18.59
C GLY A 99 -16.77 -13.53 -17.13
N THR A 100 -15.78 -13.54 -16.24
CA THR A 100 -15.99 -13.30 -14.81
C THR A 100 -15.91 -11.80 -14.58
N PHE A 101 -16.97 -11.23 -14.01
CA PHE A 101 -17.05 -9.83 -13.62
C PHE A 101 -16.77 -9.69 -12.14
N TYR A 102 -16.01 -8.67 -11.78
CA TYR A 102 -15.79 -8.30 -10.39
C TYR A 102 -16.78 -7.19 -10.03
N ALA A 103 -17.70 -7.47 -9.11
CA ALA A 103 -18.50 -6.41 -8.52
C ALA A 103 -17.57 -5.58 -7.61
N GLU A 104 -17.10 -4.44 -8.12
CA GLU A 104 -16.25 -3.53 -7.36
C GLU A 104 -17.08 -2.60 -6.47
N VAL A 105 -16.59 -2.40 -5.25
CA VAL A 105 -17.10 -1.45 -4.26
C VAL A 105 -16.07 -0.34 -4.18
N GLU A 106 -16.28 0.73 -4.92
CA GLU A 106 -15.35 1.86 -4.93
C GLU A 106 -15.61 2.73 -3.69
N GLU A 107 -14.62 2.89 -2.81
CA GLU A 107 -14.75 3.75 -1.64
C GLU A 107 -14.88 5.21 -2.10
N ALA A 108 -15.94 5.90 -1.66
CA ALA A 108 -16.16 7.29 -2.01
C ALA A 108 -15.18 8.20 -1.23
N ASP A 109 -13.97 8.33 -1.76
CA ASP A 109 -12.80 9.00 -1.16
C ASP A 109 -13.04 10.49 -0.79
N TYR A 110 -14.13 11.09 -1.28
CA TYR A 110 -14.41 12.53 -1.14
C TYR A 110 -15.47 12.92 -0.09
N SER A 111 -16.27 11.98 0.45
CA SER A 111 -17.43 12.34 1.30
C SER A 111 -17.13 12.33 2.81
N LEU A 112 -16.18 11.51 3.25
CA LEU A 112 -15.80 11.38 4.66
C LEU A 112 -15.09 12.63 5.17
N THR A 113 -14.20 13.23 4.37
CA THR A 113 -13.46 14.45 4.73
C THR A 113 -14.40 15.62 5.01
N ARG A 114 -15.45 15.80 4.20
CA ARG A 114 -16.50 16.82 4.43
C ARG A 114 -17.35 16.54 5.67
N PHE A 115 -17.65 15.26 5.94
CA PHE A 115 -18.33 14.86 7.17
C PHE A 115 -17.48 15.19 8.41
N PHE A 116 -16.17 14.97 8.36
CA PHE A 116 -15.26 15.36 9.45
C PHE A 116 -15.10 16.89 9.59
N GLU A 117 -15.12 17.64 8.49
CA GLU A 117 -15.12 19.11 8.52
C GLU A 117 -16.42 19.68 9.14
N ASP A 118 -17.58 19.14 8.79
CA ASP A 118 -18.86 19.59 9.33
C ASP A 118 -19.12 19.09 10.76
N ALA A 119 -18.63 17.90 11.12
CA ALA A 119 -18.58 17.43 12.50
C ALA A 119 -17.61 18.27 13.36
N GLY A 120 -16.48 18.70 12.77
CA GLY A 120 -15.53 19.65 13.36
C GLY A 120 -16.19 20.98 13.73
N LYS A 121 -16.97 21.57 12.80
CA LYS A 121 -17.74 22.81 13.04
C LYS A 121 -18.81 22.65 14.13
N LEU A 122 -19.39 21.45 14.28
CA LEU A 122 -20.33 21.14 15.37
C LEU A 122 -19.64 21.09 16.74
N THR A 123 -18.40 20.59 16.84
CA THR A 123 -17.60 20.64 18.08
C THR A 123 -17.17 22.05 18.47
N GLU A 124 -16.94 22.95 17.51
CA GLU A 124 -16.60 24.36 17.76
C GLU A 124 -17.76 25.15 18.40
N SER A 125 -19.01 24.67 18.29
CA SER A 125 -20.19 25.28 18.94
C SER A 125 -20.31 25.03 20.46
N GLY A 126 -19.26 24.49 21.10
CA GLY A 126 -19.20 24.29 22.56
C GLY A 126 -19.97 23.05 23.06
N LYS A 127 -20.54 22.24 22.17
CA LYS A 127 -21.14 20.95 22.52
C LYS A 127 -20.10 19.84 22.32
N LYS A 128 -19.51 19.36 23.42
CA LYS A 128 -18.60 18.20 23.42
C LYS A 128 -19.34 16.96 22.92
N ILE A 129 -19.09 16.57 21.67
CA ILE A 129 -19.33 15.22 21.16
C ILE A 129 -17.96 14.54 21.20
N GLY A 130 -17.84 13.41 21.90
CA GLY A 130 -16.61 12.62 21.89
C GLY A 130 -16.41 12.04 20.50
N ILE A 131 -15.45 12.57 19.75
CA ILE A 131 -15.12 12.17 18.37
C ILE A 131 -14.34 10.84 18.36
N ASP A 132 -13.86 10.37 19.51
CA ASP A 132 -12.96 9.21 19.63
C ASP A 132 -13.60 7.83 19.32
N ASN A 133 -14.87 7.76 18.91
CA ASN A 133 -15.59 6.49 18.69
C ASN A 133 -16.57 6.54 17.49
N LEU A 134 -16.13 6.97 16.31
CA LEU A 134 -16.92 6.95 15.08
C LEU A 134 -16.27 6.09 13.96
N PRO A 135 -17.07 5.49 13.05
CA PRO A 135 -17.27 4.04 12.99
C PRO A 135 -16.78 3.35 11.69
N SER A 136 -15.86 3.91 10.92
CA SER A 136 -15.49 3.31 9.62
C SER A 136 -14.82 1.93 9.78
N ILE A 137 -14.03 1.72 10.84
CA ILE A 137 -13.38 0.43 11.11
C ILE A 137 -14.14 -0.39 12.17
N GLN A 138 -14.89 0.26 13.07
CA GLN A 138 -15.62 -0.44 14.13
C GLN A 138 -16.96 -1.03 13.69
N VAL A 139 -17.65 -0.51 12.66
CA VAL A 139 -18.91 -1.13 12.21
C VAL A 139 -18.69 -2.51 11.57
N LEU A 140 -17.53 -2.75 10.97
CA LEU A 140 -17.13 -4.07 10.51
C LEU A 140 -16.61 -4.95 11.66
N ARG A 141 -15.85 -4.39 12.62
CA ARG A 141 -15.29 -5.15 13.75
C ARG A 141 -16.25 -5.44 14.91
N THR A 142 -17.31 -4.67 15.13
CA THR A 142 -18.31 -4.95 16.20
C THR A 142 -19.48 -5.84 15.76
N ALA A 143 -19.47 -6.31 14.51
CA ALA A 143 -20.41 -7.30 14.02
C ALA A 143 -20.02 -8.75 14.39
N ASP A 144 -18.89 -8.98 15.11
CA ASP A 144 -18.33 -10.32 15.36
C ASP A 144 -18.18 -11.15 14.05
N ILE A 145 -17.96 -10.43 12.94
CA ILE A 145 -17.49 -11.02 11.69
C ILE A 145 -15.97 -11.00 11.82
N GLU A 146 -15.36 -12.16 12.05
CA GLU A 146 -13.94 -12.36 11.72
C GLU A 146 -13.82 -12.12 10.22
N VAL A 147 -13.46 -10.90 9.84
CA VAL A 147 -12.94 -10.63 8.50
C VAL A 147 -11.49 -11.09 8.59
N ASP A 148 -11.24 -12.26 8.02
CA ASP A 148 -9.90 -12.74 7.77
C ASP A 148 -9.19 -11.68 6.92
N GLU A 149 -8.11 -11.09 7.43
CA GLU A 149 -7.45 -9.93 6.80
C GLU A 149 -6.86 -10.29 5.42
N ASP A 150 -6.80 -11.59 5.09
CA ASP A 150 -6.42 -12.12 3.79
C ASP A 150 -7.58 -12.22 2.77
N THR A 151 -8.82 -11.86 3.14
CA THR A 151 -10.02 -11.94 2.26
C THR A 151 -10.68 -10.60 1.95
N VAL A 152 -10.05 -9.45 2.24
CA VAL A 152 -10.61 -8.12 1.91
C VAL A 152 -10.41 -7.75 0.42
N SER A 153 -10.53 -8.74 -0.45
CA SER A 153 -10.92 -8.56 -1.84
C SER A 153 -12.10 -9.49 -2.12
N ASP A 154 -13.20 -9.33 -1.38
CA ASP A 154 -14.47 -9.96 -1.74
C ASP A 154 -15.04 -9.24 -2.98
N ALA A 155 -14.30 -9.32 -4.09
CA ALA A 155 -14.85 -9.15 -5.41
C ALA A 155 -15.72 -10.40 -5.65
N TYR A 156 -17.02 -10.20 -5.76
CA TYR A 156 -17.91 -11.31 -6.08
C TYR A 156 -17.77 -11.61 -7.57
N ASP A 157 -17.26 -12.80 -7.88
CA ASP A 157 -17.17 -13.33 -9.22
C ASP A 157 -18.58 -13.57 -9.78
N LEU A 158 -18.97 -12.76 -10.76
CA LEU A 158 -20.20 -12.96 -11.51
C LEU A 158 -19.84 -13.52 -12.87
N ASP A 159 -19.98 -14.83 -13.04
CA ASP A 159 -19.77 -15.48 -14.33
C ASP A 159 -20.96 -15.17 -15.26
N VAL A 160 -20.66 -14.52 -16.38
CA VAL A 160 -21.62 -14.35 -17.46
C VAL A 160 -21.15 -15.19 -18.63
N ASP A 161 -22.06 -16.01 -19.16
CA ASP A 161 -21.85 -16.83 -20.34
C ASP A 161 -22.44 -16.17 -21.58
N TRP A 162 -21.64 -16.12 -22.65
CA TRP A 162 -21.94 -15.41 -23.87
C TRP A 162 -21.76 -16.34 -25.05
N LYS A 163 -22.75 -16.37 -25.93
CA LYS A 163 -22.56 -16.99 -27.24
C LYS A 163 -21.57 -16.17 -28.05
N HIS A 164 -20.75 -16.87 -28.83
CA HIS A 164 -19.85 -16.27 -29.81
C HIS A 164 -20.56 -15.21 -30.67
N TRP A 165 -19.97 -14.01 -30.79
CA TRP A 165 -20.61 -12.87 -31.44
C TRP A 165 -19.81 -12.26 -32.60
N SER A 166 -18.57 -12.67 -32.83
CA SER A 166 -17.82 -12.22 -34.02
C SER A 166 -18.41 -12.90 -35.26
N THR A 167 -19.09 -12.13 -36.10
CA THR A 167 -19.79 -12.66 -37.28
C THR A 167 -18.99 -12.57 -38.57
N LYS A 168 -17.80 -11.95 -38.53
CA LYS A 168 -16.98 -11.73 -39.73
C LYS A 168 -15.73 -12.62 -39.75
N PRO A 169 -15.46 -13.32 -40.87
CA PRO A 169 -14.26 -14.14 -41.02
C PRO A 169 -12.97 -13.32 -40.84
N CYS A 170 -11.91 -13.95 -40.32
CA CYS A 170 -10.61 -13.31 -40.10
C CYS A 170 -10.69 -11.99 -39.30
N SER A 171 -11.67 -11.81 -38.40
CA SER A 171 -11.88 -10.56 -37.68
C SER A 171 -11.97 -10.75 -36.17
N GLY A 172 -11.64 -9.68 -35.46
CA GLY A 172 -11.89 -9.54 -34.04
C GLY A 172 -13.00 -8.52 -33.80
N GLN A 173 -13.94 -8.83 -32.94
CA GLN A 173 -14.99 -7.92 -32.53
C GLN A 173 -14.89 -7.68 -31.02
N VAL A 174 -14.85 -6.41 -30.63
CA VAL A 174 -14.86 -6.00 -29.23
C VAL A 174 -16.29 -5.71 -28.84
N ARG A 175 -16.70 -6.25 -27.69
CA ARG A 175 -17.98 -5.96 -27.05
C ARG A 175 -17.72 -5.20 -25.76
N ILE A 176 -18.44 -4.10 -25.62
CA ILE A 176 -18.36 -3.20 -24.48
C ILE A 176 -19.60 -3.37 -23.61
N PHE A 177 -19.43 -3.55 -22.31
CA PHE A 177 -20.55 -3.67 -21.37
C PHE A 177 -20.92 -2.36 -20.70
N LYS A 178 -22.23 -2.19 -20.48
CA LYS A 178 -22.76 -1.10 -19.66
C LYS A 178 -23.00 -1.57 -18.24
N TRP A 179 -22.59 -0.74 -17.30
CA TRP A 179 -22.72 -1.00 -15.88
C TRP A 179 -23.88 -0.20 -15.28
N ALA A 180 -24.71 -0.85 -14.47
CA ALA A 180 -25.66 -0.19 -13.59
C ALA A 180 -24.95 0.18 -12.29
N VAL A 181 -24.97 1.46 -11.94
CA VAL A 181 -24.33 1.96 -10.72
C VAL A 181 -25.38 2.20 -9.64
N TYR A 182 -25.18 1.55 -8.50
CA TYR A 182 -25.98 1.74 -7.30
C TYR A 182 -25.13 2.45 -6.26
N ARG A 183 -25.60 3.58 -5.73
CA ARG A 183 -24.90 4.29 -4.66
C ARG A 183 -25.43 3.84 -3.32
N LEU A 184 -24.52 3.33 -2.50
CA LEU A 184 -24.79 2.95 -1.13
C LEU A 184 -24.88 4.21 -0.26
N LYS A 185 -26.09 4.51 0.22
CA LYS A 185 -26.34 5.60 1.17
C LYS A 185 -26.63 5.06 2.55
N ALA A 186 -25.97 5.62 3.55
CA ALA A 186 -26.31 5.40 4.95
C ALA A 186 -26.97 6.65 5.56
N ARG A 187 -28.12 6.44 6.18
CA ARG A 187 -28.80 7.41 7.04
C ARG A 187 -28.47 7.10 8.49
N ILE A 188 -27.65 7.94 9.10
CA ILE A 188 -27.19 7.79 10.47
C ILE A 188 -28.02 8.71 11.35
N THR A 189 -28.76 8.12 12.28
CA THR A 189 -29.54 8.87 13.29
C THR A 189 -28.92 8.63 14.66
N PRO A 190 -28.20 9.61 15.23
CA PRO A 190 -27.59 9.44 16.54
C PRO A 190 -28.65 9.35 17.64
N LYS A 191 -28.41 8.47 18.60
CA LYS A 191 -29.23 8.28 19.79
C LYS A 191 -28.37 8.55 21.01
N ARG A 192 -28.79 9.50 21.83
CA ARG A 192 -28.16 9.76 23.13
C ARG A 192 -29.07 9.24 24.23
N TYR A 193 -28.57 8.31 25.02
CA TYR A 193 -29.22 7.95 26.28
C TYR A 193 -28.73 8.89 27.37
N ASP A 194 -29.64 9.62 28.01
CA ASP A 194 -29.35 10.38 29.22
C ASP A 194 -29.82 9.55 30.44
N PRO A 195 -28.90 8.97 31.23
CA PRO A 195 -29.26 8.17 32.39
C PRO A 195 -30.01 8.97 33.47
N GLY A 196 -29.79 10.29 33.54
CA GLY A 196 -30.43 11.17 34.52
C GLY A 196 -31.88 11.49 34.17
N LEU A 197 -32.21 11.52 32.88
CA LEU A 197 -33.57 11.84 32.39
C LEU A 197 -34.40 10.60 32.01
N LYS A 198 -33.78 9.40 31.93
CA LYS A 198 -34.40 8.16 31.43
C LYS A 198 -35.06 8.31 30.05
N THR A 199 -34.64 9.30 29.26
CA THR A 199 -35.16 9.55 27.91
C THR A 199 -34.07 9.40 26.87
N THR A 200 -34.41 8.83 25.72
CA THR A 200 -33.53 8.76 24.56
C THR A 200 -33.75 10.01 23.70
N PHE A 201 -32.71 10.80 23.51
CA PHE A 201 -32.73 11.91 22.55
C PHE A 201 -32.29 11.40 21.19
N THR A 202 -33.07 11.72 20.16
CA THR A 202 -32.75 11.40 18.77
C THR A 202 -32.21 12.68 18.14
N GLY A 203 -30.95 12.68 17.71
CA GLY A 203 -30.38 13.82 17.00
C GLY A 203 -30.77 13.81 15.53
N ASP A 204 -30.39 14.86 14.80
CA ASP A 204 -30.69 15.00 13.38
C ASP A 204 -30.09 13.84 12.56
N THR A 205 -30.87 13.29 11.64
CA THR A 205 -30.42 12.22 10.74
C THR A 205 -29.52 12.81 9.66
N VAL A 206 -28.29 12.30 9.54
CA VAL A 206 -27.36 12.65 8.47
C VAL A 206 -27.37 11.56 7.41
N SER A 207 -27.42 11.93 6.13
CA SER A 207 -27.26 10.99 5.01
C SER A 207 -25.83 11.11 4.47
N VAL A 208 -25.10 10.00 4.40
CA VAL A 208 -23.76 9.92 3.82
C VAL A 208 -23.73 8.89 2.70
N ASN A 209 -22.97 9.17 1.64
CA ASN A 209 -22.69 8.19 0.59
C ASN A 209 -21.48 7.39 1.05
N LEU A 210 -21.63 6.07 1.17
CA LEU A 210 -20.55 5.20 1.64
C LEU A 210 -19.69 4.71 0.47
N SER A 211 -20.34 4.26 -0.61
CA SER A 211 -19.67 3.64 -1.75
C SER A 211 -20.60 3.57 -2.97
N GLU A 212 -20.07 3.15 -4.11
CA GLU A 212 -20.81 2.80 -5.33
C GLU A 212 -20.60 1.31 -5.66
N LEU A 213 -21.66 0.66 -6.11
CA LEU A 213 -21.70 -0.75 -6.52
C LEU A 213 -22.00 -0.79 -8.02
N TYR A 214 -21.09 -1.40 -8.77
CA TYR A 214 -21.22 -1.59 -10.21
C TYR A 214 -21.77 -3.00 -10.50
N ILE A 215 -22.89 -3.09 -11.22
CA ILE A 215 -23.50 -4.36 -11.65
C ILE A 215 -23.59 -4.41 -13.19
N PRO A 216 -23.10 -5.45 -13.87
CA PRO A 216 -23.19 -5.53 -15.32
C PRO A 216 -24.66 -5.70 -15.74
N THR A 217 -25.10 -4.90 -16.72
CA THR A 217 -26.54 -4.86 -17.09
C THR A 217 -26.94 -5.89 -18.14
N GLY A 218 -25.98 -6.64 -18.69
CA GLY A 218 -26.15 -7.45 -19.89
C GLY A 218 -26.37 -6.61 -21.17
N VAL A 219 -26.50 -5.29 -21.08
CA VAL A 219 -26.55 -4.38 -22.23
C VAL A 219 -25.12 -4.14 -22.71
N TYR A 220 -24.93 -4.25 -24.01
CA TYR A 220 -23.64 -4.08 -24.63
C TYR A 220 -23.70 -3.31 -25.94
N GLU A 221 -22.55 -2.76 -26.30
CA GLU A 221 -22.29 -2.21 -27.62
C GLU A 221 -21.20 -3.02 -28.31
N ASP A 222 -21.53 -3.59 -29.47
CA ASP A 222 -20.54 -4.23 -30.31
C ASP A 222 -19.82 -3.15 -31.13
N LEU A 223 -18.52 -2.99 -30.88
CA LEU A 223 -17.68 -2.14 -31.72
C LEU A 223 -17.58 -2.72 -33.13
N LYS A 224 -17.23 -1.85 -34.09
CA LYS A 224 -17.00 -2.26 -35.48
C LYS A 224 -15.93 -3.36 -35.51
N PRO A 225 -16.18 -4.50 -36.17
CA PRO A 225 -15.19 -5.56 -36.29
C PRO A 225 -13.89 -5.03 -36.90
N VAL A 226 -12.77 -5.36 -36.28
CA VAL A 226 -11.44 -5.08 -36.78
C VAL A 226 -10.98 -6.30 -37.57
N SER A 227 -10.78 -6.13 -38.88
CA SER A 227 -10.21 -7.19 -39.71
C SER A 227 -8.76 -7.45 -39.28
N LYS A 228 -8.47 -8.67 -38.82
CA LYS A 228 -7.13 -9.16 -38.47
C LYS A 228 -6.77 -10.29 -39.44
N CYS A 229 -6.93 -10.04 -40.74
CA CYS A 229 -6.57 -11.01 -41.76
C CYS A 229 -5.05 -11.04 -41.91
N LEU A 230 -4.41 -12.17 -41.58
CA LEU A 230 -2.97 -12.40 -41.81
C LEU A 230 -2.58 -12.25 -43.30
N CYS A 231 -3.54 -12.35 -44.22
CA CYS A 231 -3.33 -12.14 -45.65
C CYS A 231 -3.16 -10.66 -46.04
N TYR A 232 -3.53 -9.71 -45.17
CA TYR A 232 -3.37 -8.27 -45.43
C TYR A 232 -1.98 -7.74 -45.09
N ASP A 233 -1.20 -8.45 -44.26
CA ASP A 233 -0.10 -7.82 -43.52
C ASP A 233 1.33 -8.20 -43.93
N PHE A 234 1.52 -8.83 -45.10
CA PHE A 234 2.89 -9.06 -45.61
C PHE A 234 3.03 -8.78 -47.11
N GLY A 235 3.02 -7.49 -47.47
CA GLY A 235 4.06 -7.04 -48.41
C GLY A 235 5.42 -7.31 -47.75
N PRO A 236 6.49 -7.67 -48.49
CA PRO A 236 7.74 -8.11 -47.90
C PRO A 236 8.31 -7.02 -46.98
N MET A 237 8.14 -7.17 -45.65
CA MET A 237 8.86 -6.34 -44.70
C MET A 237 10.35 -6.70 -44.82
N PRO A 238 11.22 -5.72 -45.09
CA PRO A 238 12.65 -5.94 -45.00
C PRO A 238 13.02 -5.87 -43.52
N MET A 239 12.78 -6.96 -42.78
CA MET A 239 13.60 -7.48 -41.68
C MET A 239 12.78 -8.45 -40.82
N PRO A 240 13.35 -9.60 -40.40
CA PRO A 240 12.72 -10.48 -39.43
C PRO A 240 12.53 -9.74 -38.09
N MET A 241 11.28 -9.64 -37.65
CA MET A 241 10.94 -9.12 -36.32
C MET A 241 11.60 -10.00 -35.24
N PRO A 242 12.30 -9.43 -34.26
CA PRO A 242 12.76 -10.19 -33.10
C PRO A 242 11.56 -10.83 -32.39
N THR A 243 11.69 -12.07 -31.95
CA THR A 243 10.68 -12.72 -31.10
C THR A 243 10.58 -11.98 -29.77
N TYR A 244 9.55 -11.15 -29.59
CA TYR A 244 9.25 -10.49 -28.32
C TYR A 244 8.65 -11.49 -27.33
N LYS A 245 9.09 -11.46 -26.06
CA LYS A 245 8.40 -12.19 -24.98
C LYS A 245 7.26 -11.31 -24.47
N LYS A 246 6.05 -11.89 -24.31
CA LYS A 246 4.96 -11.21 -23.58
C LYS A 246 5.44 -10.84 -22.18
N ALA A 247 5.14 -9.62 -21.72
CA ALA A 247 5.50 -9.17 -20.38
C ALA A 247 4.70 -9.88 -19.27
N SER A 248 3.61 -10.58 -19.62
CA SER A 248 2.88 -11.48 -18.74
C SER A 248 2.82 -12.88 -19.36
N TYR A 249 3.43 -13.85 -18.69
CA TYR A 249 3.23 -15.27 -18.97
C TYR A 249 2.54 -15.89 -17.75
N TYR A 250 1.29 -16.34 -17.93
CA TYR A 250 0.64 -17.22 -16.97
C TYR A 250 1.26 -18.61 -17.13
N ASP A 251 2.11 -19.01 -16.19
CA ASP A 251 2.38 -20.43 -15.97
C ASP A 251 1.40 -20.88 -14.88
N GLY A 252 0.52 -21.82 -15.23
CA GLY A 252 -0.71 -22.13 -14.50
C GLY A 252 -0.50 -22.71 -13.10
N GLY A 253 -0.16 -21.85 -12.13
CA GLY A 253 -0.12 -22.22 -10.70
C GLY A 253 0.72 -21.34 -9.76
N SER A 254 1.47 -20.35 -10.24
CA SER A 254 2.19 -19.40 -9.37
C SER A 254 1.71 -17.97 -9.57
N GLU A 255 1.73 -17.18 -8.50
CA GLU A 255 1.50 -15.72 -8.53
C GLU A 255 2.20 -15.09 -9.75
N PRO A 256 1.55 -14.13 -10.45
CA PRO A 256 2.13 -13.50 -11.62
C PRO A 256 3.49 -12.92 -11.28
N ILE A 257 4.56 -13.48 -11.84
CA ILE A 257 5.87 -12.85 -11.83
C ILE A 257 5.72 -11.62 -12.71
N ASP A 258 5.62 -10.44 -12.10
CA ASP A 258 5.54 -9.19 -12.82
C ASP A 258 6.89 -8.93 -13.50
N TYR A 259 7.03 -9.32 -14.77
CA TYR A 259 8.25 -9.07 -15.55
C TYR A 259 8.39 -7.61 -15.98
N ARG A 260 7.46 -6.72 -15.61
CA ARG A 260 7.48 -5.30 -15.99
C ARG A 260 8.59 -4.53 -15.26
N GLU A 261 9.06 -5.07 -14.15
CA GLU A 261 9.93 -4.41 -13.19
C GLU A 261 11.31 -4.08 -13.75
N GLY A 262 11.70 -2.80 -13.69
CA GLY A 262 12.97 -2.37 -14.28
C GLY A 262 13.07 -2.60 -15.78
N THR A 263 11.93 -2.77 -16.46
CA THR A 263 11.84 -2.91 -17.91
C THR A 263 11.14 -1.72 -18.54
N ILE A 264 11.36 -1.58 -19.84
CA ILE A 264 10.55 -0.72 -20.69
C ILE A 264 9.69 -1.66 -21.52
N CYS A 265 8.39 -1.41 -21.60
CA CYS A 265 7.43 -2.23 -22.33
C CYS A 265 6.80 -1.44 -23.48
N LEU A 266 6.53 -2.14 -24.58
CA LEU A 266 5.74 -1.66 -25.71
C LEU A 266 4.29 -2.06 -25.48
N GLY A 267 3.39 -1.10 -25.30
CA GLY A 267 1.95 -1.32 -25.38
C GLY A 267 1.51 -1.25 -26.84
N ARG A 268 0.94 -2.35 -27.35
CA ARG A 268 0.34 -2.43 -28.67
C ARG A 268 -0.84 -3.41 -28.67
N ASP A 269 -1.95 -3.01 -29.27
CA ASP A 269 -3.15 -3.84 -29.42
C ASP A 269 -3.69 -4.39 -28.08
N GLY A 270 -3.62 -3.58 -27.01
CA GLY A 270 -4.03 -3.97 -25.65
C GLY A 270 -3.05 -4.89 -24.92
N MET A 271 -1.88 -5.18 -25.51
CA MET A 271 -0.88 -6.08 -24.95
C MET A 271 0.44 -5.37 -24.66
N GLU A 272 1.16 -5.81 -23.62
CA GLU A 272 2.49 -5.31 -23.30
C GLU A 272 3.60 -6.32 -23.62
N TYR A 273 4.64 -5.83 -24.28
CA TYR A 273 5.81 -6.60 -24.69
C TYR A 273 7.06 -5.96 -24.10
N ALA A 274 7.90 -6.73 -23.39
CA ALA A 274 9.17 -6.20 -22.92
C ALA A 274 10.03 -5.76 -24.13
N LEU A 275 10.46 -4.50 -24.13
CA LEU A 275 11.31 -3.93 -25.17
C LEU A 275 12.77 -4.23 -24.85
N PRO A 276 13.49 -4.96 -25.73
CA PRO A 276 14.93 -5.00 -25.65
C PRO A 276 15.49 -3.58 -25.75
N ILE A 277 16.47 -3.23 -24.90
CA ILE A 277 17.09 -1.89 -24.86
C ILE A 277 17.59 -1.45 -26.25
N GLY A 278 18.05 -2.40 -27.09
CA GLY A 278 18.50 -2.11 -28.45
C GLY A 278 17.42 -1.54 -29.37
N THR A 279 16.16 -1.92 -29.17
CA THR A 279 14.99 -1.50 -29.96
C THR A 279 14.56 -0.05 -29.66
N LEU A 280 15.01 0.54 -28.54
CA LEU A 280 14.74 1.96 -28.23
C LEU A 280 15.31 2.91 -29.28
N LYS A 281 16.34 2.49 -30.03
CA LYS A 281 16.91 3.30 -31.11
C LYS A 281 15.92 3.53 -32.25
N ASP A 282 15.00 2.60 -32.47
CA ASP A 282 13.99 2.67 -33.53
C ASP A 282 12.96 3.78 -33.28
N TYR A 283 12.86 4.23 -32.02
CA TYR A 283 11.95 5.29 -31.57
C TYR A 283 12.69 6.62 -31.28
N GLN A 284 13.94 6.80 -31.75
CA GLN A 284 14.80 7.95 -31.38
C GLN A 284 14.68 8.36 -29.91
N PHE A 285 14.70 7.35 -29.03
CA PHE A 285 14.49 7.51 -27.61
C PHE A 285 15.63 8.34 -27.00
N GLN A 286 15.28 9.41 -26.28
CA GLN A 286 16.20 10.32 -25.62
C GLN A 286 15.80 10.46 -24.16
N ILE A 287 16.82 10.50 -23.31
CA ILE A 287 16.67 10.61 -21.86
C ILE A 287 17.58 11.74 -21.41
N THR A 288 16.96 12.78 -20.86
CA THR A 288 17.65 13.92 -20.26
C THR A 288 17.27 13.98 -18.80
N VAL A 289 18.27 13.99 -17.93
CA VAL A 289 18.02 14.12 -16.48
C VAL A 289 18.17 15.59 -16.11
N LYS A 290 17.06 16.24 -15.77
CA LYS A 290 16.99 17.68 -15.51
C LYS A 290 17.55 18.03 -14.13
N SER A 291 17.37 17.14 -13.17
CA SER A 291 17.80 17.28 -11.78
C SER A 291 17.95 15.91 -11.12
N MET A 292 18.32 15.85 -9.84
CA MET A 292 18.40 14.59 -9.08
C MET A 292 17.09 13.80 -9.00
N ASN A 293 15.94 14.46 -9.21
CA ASN A 293 14.62 13.86 -9.05
C ASN A 293 13.74 13.97 -10.30
N GLU A 294 14.23 14.54 -11.39
CA GLU A 294 13.45 14.80 -12.60
C GLU A 294 14.13 14.21 -13.83
N ILE A 295 13.42 13.29 -14.50
CA ILE A 295 13.85 12.65 -15.73
C ILE A 295 12.88 13.05 -16.83
N GLU A 296 13.39 13.60 -17.92
CA GLU A 296 12.63 13.80 -19.15
C GLU A 296 12.87 12.64 -20.10
N TRP A 297 11.78 11.97 -20.47
CA TRP A 297 11.74 10.89 -21.43
C TRP A 297 11.13 11.42 -22.71
N SER A 298 11.81 11.27 -23.83
CA SER A 298 11.23 11.65 -25.12
C SER A 298 11.52 10.65 -26.22
N ALA A 299 10.58 10.49 -27.13
CA ALA A 299 10.68 9.56 -28.23
C ALA A 299 9.92 10.08 -29.46
N ILE A 300 10.25 9.53 -30.62
CA ILE A 300 9.57 9.77 -31.89
C ILE A 300 9.18 8.41 -32.46
N ASN A 301 7.92 8.22 -32.80
CA ASN A 301 7.47 7.02 -33.48
C ASN A 301 7.50 7.21 -34.99
N TYR A 302 8.31 6.41 -35.68
CA TYR A 302 8.38 6.37 -37.14
C TYR A 302 7.51 5.28 -37.75
N THR A 303 6.84 4.47 -36.93
CA THR A 303 5.98 3.39 -37.40
C THR A 303 4.59 3.91 -37.78
N PRO A 304 3.89 3.28 -38.74
CA PRO A 304 2.57 3.70 -39.18
C PRO A 304 1.45 3.40 -38.16
N MET A 305 1.78 2.84 -37.00
CA MET A 305 0.84 2.47 -35.95
C MET A 305 1.17 3.21 -34.66
N PRO A 306 0.17 3.64 -33.87
CA PRO A 306 0.44 4.23 -32.57
C PRO A 306 1.06 3.17 -31.65
N VAL A 307 1.89 3.63 -30.73
CA VAL A 307 2.66 2.80 -29.82
C VAL A 307 2.68 3.47 -28.45
N ASP A 308 2.43 2.68 -27.41
CA ASP A 308 2.71 3.12 -26.05
C ASP A 308 4.07 2.59 -25.60
N ILE A 309 4.91 3.45 -25.01
CA ILE A 309 6.12 3.03 -24.32
C ILE A 309 5.91 3.23 -22.82
N ASN A 310 5.78 2.13 -22.08
CA ASN A 310 5.64 2.11 -20.63
C ASN A 310 7.01 1.91 -19.98
N ILE A 311 7.40 2.82 -19.09
CA ILE A 311 8.64 2.80 -18.34
C ILE A 311 8.27 2.53 -16.90
N TYR A 312 8.66 1.35 -16.39
CA TYR A 312 8.31 0.95 -15.03
C TYR A 312 9.39 1.38 -14.01
N PRO A 313 9.03 1.54 -12.72
CA PRO A 313 10.01 1.80 -11.68
C PRO A 313 11.10 0.71 -11.64
N GLY A 314 12.33 1.14 -11.36
CA GLY A 314 13.51 0.28 -11.33
C GLY A 314 14.40 0.37 -12.58
N VAL A 315 13.93 0.99 -13.66
CA VAL A 315 14.74 1.19 -14.87
C VAL A 315 15.97 2.02 -14.52
N THR A 316 17.16 1.48 -14.76
CA THR A 316 18.42 2.13 -14.39
C THR A 316 19.01 2.86 -15.59
N LEU A 317 19.45 4.09 -15.36
CA LEU A 317 19.99 5.01 -16.33
C LEU A 317 21.46 5.26 -16.01
N LYS A 318 22.32 5.09 -17.02
CA LYS A 318 23.74 5.46 -16.91
C LYS A 318 24.03 6.72 -17.70
N PRO A 319 24.75 7.69 -17.11
CA PRO A 319 25.18 8.86 -17.87
C PRO A 319 26.20 8.44 -18.92
N LYS A 320 26.22 9.13 -20.05
CA LYS A 320 27.30 8.95 -21.03
C LYS A 320 28.66 9.39 -20.47
N ASP A 321 28.66 10.39 -19.59
CA ASP A 321 29.83 10.82 -18.84
C ASP A 321 29.84 10.14 -17.46
N PRO A 322 30.82 9.24 -17.18
CA PRO A 322 30.85 8.45 -15.95
C PRO A 322 31.11 9.26 -14.67
N SER A 323 31.47 10.54 -14.77
CA SER A 323 31.63 11.45 -13.61
C SER A 323 30.29 11.77 -12.92
N TYR A 324 29.17 11.63 -13.65
CA TYR A 324 27.83 11.86 -13.13
C TYR A 324 27.23 10.62 -12.46
N GLN A 325 26.24 10.85 -11.59
CA GLN A 325 25.49 9.81 -10.90
C GLN A 325 24.65 8.96 -11.86
N ASP A 326 24.66 7.64 -11.64
CA ASP A 326 23.65 6.73 -12.20
C ASP A 326 22.29 7.06 -11.56
N ILE A 327 21.20 6.91 -12.32
CA ILE A 327 19.85 7.26 -11.89
C ILE A 327 18.96 6.01 -11.98
N ILE A 328 18.04 5.83 -11.04
CA ILE A 328 16.97 4.83 -11.15
C ILE A 328 15.63 5.54 -11.30
N ALA A 329 14.82 5.12 -12.28
CA ALA A 329 13.46 5.61 -12.43
C ALA A 329 12.61 5.10 -11.26
N THR A 330 11.85 5.99 -10.63
CA THR A 330 11.08 5.68 -9.42
C THR A 330 9.58 5.91 -9.56
N THR A 331 9.14 6.38 -10.72
CA THR A 331 7.72 6.48 -11.06
C THR A 331 7.45 5.81 -12.39
N ALA A 332 6.32 5.10 -12.49
CA ALA A 332 5.85 4.62 -13.77
C ALA A 332 5.55 5.80 -14.70
N VAL A 333 5.95 5.69 -15.97
CA VAL A 333 5.75 6.71 -16.99
C VAL A 333 5.27 6.07 -18.27
N LYS A 334 4.30 6.69 -18.94
CA LYS A 334 3.75 6.23 -20.21
C LYS A 334 3.95 7.29 -21.29
N LEU A 335 4.62 6.92 -22.40
CA LEU A 335 4.70 7.74 -23.60
C LEU A 335 3.71 7.20 -24.63
N HIS A 336 2.68 7.99 -24.92
CA HIS A 336 1.77 7.72 -26.02
C HIS A 336 2.34 8.30 -27.30
N LEU A 337 2.87 7.45 -28.18
CA LEU A 337 3.47 7.88 -29.44
C LEU A 337 2.45 7.69 -30.57
N PRO A 338 2.00 8.78 -31.22
CA PRO A 338 1.05 8.69 -32.32
C PRO A 338 1.67 7.96 -33.52
N ALA A 339 0.83 7.42 -34.40
CA ALA A 339 1.28 6.87 -35.67
C ALA A 339 1.97 7.96 -36.51
N ALA A 340 3.05 7.59 -37.20
CA ALA A 340 3.61 8.44 -38.25
C ALA A 340 2.62 8.48 -39.43
N MET A 341 1.71 9.46 -39.44
CA MET A 341 0.92 9.75 -40.64
C MET A 341 1.88 10.11 -41.78
N SER A 342 1.52 9.76 -43.02
CA SER A 342 2.30 9.74 -44.28
C SER A 342 3.03 11.03 -44.71
N GLY A 343 3.69 11.73 -43.79
CA GLY A 343 4.32 13.03 -43.97
C GLY A 343 5.60 13.18 -43.15
N PRO A 344 6.42 14.21 -43.44
CA PRO A 344 7.81 14.31 -43.00
C PRO A 344 8.03 14.73 -41.53
N SER A 345 6.99 14.88 -40.70
CA SER A 345 7.15 15.37 -39.32
C SER A 345 6.54 14.42 -38.30
N ALA A 346 7.25 13.34 -37.98
CA ALA A 346 6.96 12.57 -36.78
C ALA A 346 7.20 13.46 -35.54
N GLU A 347 6.20 13.59 -34.67
CA GLU A 347 6.24 14.45 -33.49
C GLU A 347 7.07 13.80 -32.37
N ARG A 348 7.90 14.60 -31.69
CA ARG A 348 8.59 14.17 -30.48
C ARG A 348 7.68 14.36 -29.29
N VAL A 349 7.28 13.24 -28.69
CA VAL A 349 6.52 13.23 -27.44
C VAL A 349 7.51 13.26 -26.28
N SER A 350 7.24 14.09 -25.28
CA SER A 350 8.06 14.20 -24.07
C SER A 350 7.17 14.09 -22.83
N VAL A 351 7.66 13.39 -21.81
CA VAL A 351 6.99 13.23 -20.52
C VAL A 351 8.03 13.29 -19.40
N THR A 352 7.65 13.91 -18.29
CA THR A 352 8.51 14.00 -17.11
C THR A 352 8.14 12.90 -16.12
N GLY A 353 9.14 12.12 -15.71
CA GLY A 353 9.08 11.19 -14.60
C GLY A 353 10.01 11.58 -13.47
N ARG A 354 10.02 10.76 -12.41
CA ARG A 354 10.94 10.91 -11.28
C ARG A 354 12.07 9.89 -11.30
N GLY A 355 13.22 10.35 -10.83
CA GLY A 355 14.41 9.54 -10.64
C GLY A 355 14.97 9.66 -9.23
N MET A 356 15.94 8.80 -8.92
CA MET A 356 16.82 8.96 -7.77
C MET A 356 18.24 8.63 -8.15
N CYS A 357 19.19 9.34 -7.55
CA CYS A 357 20.60 9.08 -7.78
C CYS A 357 21.10 7.89 -6.98
N LEU A 358 21.99 7.09 -7.57
CA LEU A 358 22.53 5.89 -6.96
C LEU A 358 23.96 6.05 -6.42
N ASN A 359 24.68 7.14 -6.69
CA ASN A 359 26.11 7.26 -6.31
C ASN A 359 26.43 8.62 -5.70
N MET A 360 26.14 8.81 -4.42
CA MET A 360 26.22 10.09 -3.70
C MET A 360 27.54 10.86 -3.89
N LEU A 361 28.66 10.18 -4.14
CA LEU A 361 29.99 10.79 -4.31
C LEU A 361 30.29 11.29 -5.73
N LYS A 362 29.48 10.93 -6.73
CA LYS A 362 29.60 11.40 -8.11
C LYS A 362 28.87 12.73 -8.30
N GLU A 363 29.15 13.42 -9.40
CA GLU A 363 28.48 14.68 -9.72
C GLU A 363 26.98 14.45 -9.94
N GLN A 364 26.16 15.33 -9.36
CA GLN A 364 24.72 15.32 -9.63
C GLN A 364 24.46 15.61 -11.12
N PRO A 365 23.39 15.06 -11.72
CA PRO A 365 23.05 15.38 -13.10
C PRO A 365 22.96 16.89 -13.32
N SER A 366 23.61 17.39 -14.38
CA SER A 366 23.37 18.74 -14.89
C SER A 366 22.21 18.68 -15.87
N GLY A 367 21.38 19.72 -15.98
CA GLY A 367 20.07 19.68 -16.66
C GLY A 367 20.06 19.32 -18.16
N SER A 368 21.21 18.93 -18.73
CA SER A 368 21.38 18.46 -20.11
C SER A 368 22.26 17.20 -20.21
N THR A 369 22.60 16.54 -19.10
CA THR A 369 23.44 15.33 -19.13
C THR A 369 22.65 14.21 -19.84
N PRO A 370 23.17 13.64 -20.95
CA PRO A 370 22.49 12.56 -21.66
C PRO A 370 22.70 11.22 -20.96
N TYR A 371 21.62 10.44 -20.85
CA TYR A 371 21.62 9.11 -20.24
C TYR A 371 21.24 8.02 -21.24
N VAL A 372 21.60 6.78 -20.91
CA VAL A 372 21.18 5.57 -21.63
C VAL A 372 20.52 4.60 -20.67
N VAL A 373 19.51 3.87 -21.16
CA VAL A 373 18.89 2.79 -20.40
C VAL A 373 19.87 1.64 -20.25
N THR A 374 19.89 1.06 -19.06
CA THR A 374 20.67 -0.14 -18.74
C THR A 374 19.82 -1.13 -17.96
N THR A 375 20.21 -2.39 -17.99
CA THR A 375 19.58 -3.42 -17.17
C THR A 375 19.73 -3.05 -15.68
N PRO A 376 18.70 -3.24 -14.85
CA PRO A 376 18.81 -3.04 -13.42
C PRO A 376 20.01 -3.80 -12.85
N ASN A 377 20.85 -3.10 -12.10
CA ASN A 377 22.07 -3.67 -11.51
C ASN A 377 21.81 -4.30 -10.13
N SER A 378 20.63 -4.07 -9.54
CA SER A 378 20.25 -4.56 -8.22
C SER A 378 18.73 -4.77 -8.14
N SER A 379 18.35 -5.97 -7.70
CA SER A 379 16.95 -6.31 -7.41
C SER A 379 16.41 -5.50 -6.24
N GLU A 380 17.26 -5.21 -5.26
CA GLU A 380 16.98 -4.43 -4.06
C GLU A 380 16.68 -2.97 -4.41
N ALA A 381 17.44 -2.38 -5.34
CA ALA A 381 17.17 -1.03 -5.84
C ALA A 381 15.82 -0.97 -6.56
N THR A 382 15.49 -2.00 -7.34
CA THR A 382 14.20 -2.11 -8.04
C THR A 382 13.02 -2.21 -7.06
N LYS A 383 13.15 -3.04 -6.00
CA LYS A 383 12.15 -3.14 -4.92
C LYS A 383 11.94 -1.79 -4.22
N LEU A 384 13.02 -1.06 -3.91
CA LEU A 384 12.93 0.25 -3.26
C LEU A 384 12.35 1.34 -4.17
N ALA A 385 12.62 1.29 -5.48
CA ALA A 385 12.00 2.19 -6.45
C ALA A 385 10.48 1.99 -6.51
N ARG A 386 10.01 0.73 -6.43
CA ARG A 386 8.56 0.43 -6.38
C ARG A 386 7.91 0.80 -5.07
N LEU A 387 8.59 0.58 -3.95
CA LEU A 387 8.12 1.12 -2.68
C LEU A 387 7.88 2.62 -2.80
N TYR A 388 8.83 3.37 -3.37
CA TYR A 388 8.65 4.79 -3.59
C TYR A 388 7.49 5.11 -4.53
N ASP A 389 7.31 4.36 -5.61
CA ASP A 389 6.18 4.56 -6.55
C ASP A 389 4.81 4.33 -5.88
N SER A 390 4.72 3.39 -4.93
CA SER A 390 3.49 3.12 -4.17
C SER A 390 3.17 4.16 -3.08
N GLU A 391 4.13 5.02 -2.71
CA GLU A 391 3.91 6.03 -1.66
C GLU A 391 3.01 7.17 -2.16
N SER A 392 1.96 7.49 -1.43
CA SER A 392 1.08 8.63 -1.75
C SER A 392 1.82 9.97 -1.74
N ILE A 393 2.85 10.11 -0.90
CA ILE A 393 3.65 11.32 -0.78
C ILE A 393 5.12 11.02 -1.11
N LYS A 394 5.60 11.61 -2.21
CA LYS A 394 6.98 11.48 -2.69
C LYS A 394 7.92 12.38 -1.88
N THR A 395 8.61 11.83 -0.88
CA THR A 395 9.52 12.58 0.00
C THR A 395 11.00 12.35 -0.34
N VAL A 396 11.91 12.96 0.45
CA VAL A 396 13.36 12.74 0.36
C VAL A 396 13.76 11.33 0.81
N GLU A 397 12.90 10.60 1.52
CA GLU A 397 13.23 9.27 2.07
C GLU A 397 13.62 8.26 1.01
N GLY A 398 13.02 8.32 -0.17
CA GLY A 398 13.43 7.45 -1.27
C GLY A 398 14.91 7.63 -1.64
N GLN A 399 15.38 8.89 -1.72
CA GLN A 399 16.79 9.19 -2.00
C GLN A 399 17.72 8.71 -0.88
N ILE A 400 17.27 8.81 0.38
CA ILE A 400 18.00 8.29 1.55
C ILE A 400 18.15 6.78 1.43
N ARG A 401 17.05 6.06 1.13
CA ARG A 401 17.05 4.59 0.98
C ARG A 401 18.01 4.13 -0.12
N MET A 402 18.03 4.84 -1.26
CA MET A 402 18.97 4.53 -2.35
C MET A 402 20.42 4.68 -1.90
N TRP A 403 20.79 5.78 -1.25
CA TRP A 403 22.18 5.97 -0.80
C TRP A 403 22.61 5.08 0.35
N ILE A 404 21.68 4.65 1.21
CA ILE A 404 21.97 3.56 2.17
C ILE A 404 22.32 2.29 1.38
N LEU A 405 21.48 1.89 0.41
CA LEU A 405 21.70 0.68 -0.37
C LEU A 405 23.01 0.72 -1.19
N THR A 406 23.27 1.82 -1.89
CA THR A 406 24.35 1.88 -2.88
C THR A 406 25.68 2.32 -2.30
N ASP A 407 25.69 3.35 -1.45
CA ASP A 407 26.90 3.96 -0.91
C ASP A 407 27.14 3.62 0.57
N LYS A 408 26.21 2.88 1.19
CA LYS A 408 26.24 2.58 2.63
C LYS A 408 26.34 3.89 3.42
N ALA A 409 25.62 4.90 2.94
CA ALA A 409 25.72 6.25 3.45
C ALA A 409 25.16 6.32 4.87
N THR A 410 25.94 6.92 5.78
CA THR A 410 25.54 7.23 7.15
C THR A 410 24.67 8.49 7.19
N LEU A 411 23.91 8.69 8.26
CA LEU A 411 23.12 9.91 8.43
C LEU A 411 23.97 11.19 8.26
N PRO A 412 25.16 11.33 8.90
CA PRO A 412 26.00 12.52 8.70
C PRO A 412 26.50 12.70 7.26
N GLU A 413 26.76 11.62 6.53
CA GLU A 413 27.13 11.70 5.11
C GLU A 413 25.94 12.23 4.29
N ILE A 414 24.76 11.63 4.44
CA ILE A 414 23.55 12.06 3.72
C ILE A 414 23.20 13.53 4.02
N GLN A 415 23.29 13.93 5.29
CA GLN A 415 23.01 15.30 5.73
C GLN A 415 23.96 16.35 5.14
N LYS A 416 25.15 15.98 4.64
CA LYS A 416 26.05 16.89 3.92
C LYS A 416 25.58 17.15 2.50
N HIS A 417 24.89 16.19 1.88
CA HIS A 417 24.42 16.27 0.49
C HIS A 417 22.98 16.76 0.38
N LEU A 418 22.09 16.32 1.28
CA LEU A 418 20.69 16.76 1.35
C LEU A 418 20.57 17.93 2.35
N ILE A 419 20.85 19.13 1.85
CA ILE A 419 20.88 20.35 2.67
C ILE A 419 19.47 20.77 3.10
N PHE A 420 18.44 20.56 2.26
CA PHE A 420 17.06 20.92 2.60
C PHE A 420 16.01 20.00 1.94
N PRO A 421 15.12 19.34 2.73
CA PRO A 421 15.15 19.23 4.18
C PRO A 421 16.28 18.31 4.65
N LYS A 422 17.01 18.73 5.68
CA LYS A 422 18.04 17.91 6.31
C LYS A 422 17.37 16.72 7.03
N PRO A 423 17.71 15.47 6.70
CA PRO A 423 17.01 14.32 7.27
C PRO A 423 17.24 14.20 8.77
N SER A 424 16.17 13.90 9.52
CA SER A 424 16.26 13.62 10.95
C SER A 424 16.75 12.19 11.21
N PRO A 425 17.22 11.87 12.43
CA PRO A 425 17.54 10.49 12.78
C PRO A 425 16.33 9.55 12.67
N ALA A 426 15.10 10.05 12.91
CA ALA A 426 13.88 9.28 12.73
C ALA A 426 13.62 8.90 11.26
N GLN A 427 13.78 9.86 10.32
CA GLN A 427 13.62 9.62 8.88
C GLN A 427 14.68 8.65 8.35
N TYR A 428 15.90 8.76 8.87
CA TYR A 428 16.97 7.84 8.51
C TYR A 428 16.74 6.44 9.07
N LEU A 429 16.26 6.32 10.32
CA LEU A 429 15.85 5.03 10.90
C LEU A 429 14.68 4.40 10.14
N HIS A 430 13.69 5.20 9.73
CA HIS A 430 12.61 4.76 8.85
C HIS A 430 13.19 4.19 7.55
N SER A 431 14.09 4.93 6.91
CA SER A 431 14.74 4.53 5.67
C SER A 431 15.56 3.25 5.82
N LEU A 432 16.31 3.09 6.91
CA LEU A 432 17.04 1.84 7.23
C LEU A 432 16.10 0.65 7.37
N HIS A 433 14.98 0.83 8.08
CA HIS A 433 13.99 -0.23 8.26
C HIS A 433 13.37 -0.64 6.91
N ALA A 434 13.04 0.32 6.05
CA ALA A 434 12.52 0.06 4.71
C ALA A 434 13.56 -0.65 3.82
N VAL A 435 14.83 -0.23 3.86
CA VAL A 435 15.92 -0.90 3.15
C VAL A 435 16.06 -2.37 3.59
N ALA A 436 15.97 -2.64 4.90
CA ALA A 436 16.04 -4.01 5.41
C ALA A 436 14.82 -4.87 5.06
N THR A 437 13.61 -4.33 5.23
CA THR A 437 12.37 -5.13 5.18
C THR A 437 11.70 -5.14 3.81
N LYS A 438 11.79 -4.05 3.05
CA LYS A 438 11.17 -3.91 1.72
C LYS A 438 12.20 -4.01 0.60
N GLY A 439 13.40 -3.47 0.83
CA GLY A 439 14.55 -3.68 -0.05
C GLY A 439 15.18 -5.07 0.07
N ASP A 440 14.82 -5.84 1.11
CA ASP A 440 15.34 -7.19 1.39
C ASP A 440 16.87 -7.21 1.57
N VAL A 441 17.41 -6.13 2.15
CA VAL A 441 18.85 -5.97 2.35
C VAL A 441 19.25 -6.49 3.73
N ASN A 442 20.21 -7.42 3.76
CA ASN A 442 20.82 -7.86 5.01
C ASN A 442 21.79 -6.80 5.57
N LEU A 443 21.27 -5.90 6.40
CA LEU A 443 22.06 -4.85 7.07
C LEU A 443 23.05 -5.39 8.13
N ARG A 444 23.11 -6.70 8.40
CA ARG A 444 24.13 -7.29 9.29
C ARG A 444 25.48 -7.47 8.60
N LYS A 445 25.56 -7.29 7.28
CA LYS A 445 26.82 -7.40 6.55
C LYS A 445 27.80 -6.30 6.99
N PRO A 446 29.12 -6.59 7.05
CA PRO A 446 30.11 -5.62 7.53
C PRO A 446 30.10 -4.27 6.80
N GLU A 447 29.77 -4.23 5.50
CA GLU A 447 29.70 -2.97 4.76
C GLU A 447 28.65 -1.97 5.29
N TYR A 448 27.60 -2.45 5.96
CA TYR A 448 26.54 -1.60 6.54
C TYR A 448 26.82 -1.24 8.00
N ALA A 449 27.90 -1.74 8.62
CA ALA A 449 28.17 -1.49 10.03
C ALA A 449 28.24 0.01 10.36
N LYS A 450 28.77 0.83 9.44
CA LYS A 450 28.81 2.30 9.60
C LYS A 450 27.43 2.96 9.58
N CYS A 451 26.44 2.35 8.91
CA CYS A 451 25.08 2.88 8.83
C CYS A 451 24.31 2.71 10.14
N LEU A 452 24.75 1.79 11.02
CA LEU A 452 24.04 1.35 12.21
C LEU A 452 24.57 2.05 13.47
N ASP A 453 24.33 3.35 13.59
CA ASP A 453 24.70 4.13 14.78
C ASP A 453 23.71 3.84 15.93
N PRO A 454 24.17 3.34 17.09
CA PRO A 454 23.30 3.15 18.26
C PRO A 454 22.49 4.38 18.65
N ASN A 455 22.99 5.61 18.41
CA ASN A 455 22.30 6.85 18.78
C ASN A 455 21.04 7.15 17.96
N LEU A 456 20.74 6.40 16.90
CA LEU A 456 19.50 6.55 16.13
C LEU A 456 18.24 6.30 16.98
N ILE A 457 18.34 5.54 18.08
CA ILE A 457 17.24 5.35 19.05
C ILE A 457 16.89 6.62 19.85
N GLY A 458 17.65 7.71 19.70
CA GLY A 458 17.31 9.01 20.29
C GLY A 458 16.46 9.89 19.36
N GLY A 459 16.25 9.47 18.11
CA GLY A 459 15.48 10.23 17.12
C GLY A 459 13.99 9.96 17.16
N ALA A 460 13.23 10.70 17.97
CA ALA A 460 11.76 10.67 17.85
C ALA A 460 11.27 11.54 16.68
N PRO A 461 10.09 11.22 16.11
CA PRO A 461 9.24 10.06 16.39
C PRO A 461 9.45 8.94 15.35
N ALA A 462 10.18 7.88 15.69
CA ALA A 462 10.14 6.63 14.94
C ALA A 462 8.96 5.76 15.39
N SER A 463 8.42 4.91 14.51
CA SER A 463 7.31 4.01 14.86
C SER A 463 7.75 2.87 15.77
N ARG A 464 6.80 2.28 16.52
CA ARG A 464 7.03 1.10 17.38
C ARG A 464 7.73 -0.05 16.66
N ALA A 465 7.33 -0.34 15.42
CA ALA A 465 7.92 -1.41 14.62
C ALA A 465 9.40 -1.14 14.32
N GLN A 466 9.73 0.09 13.90
CA GLN A 466 11.10 0.51 13.59
C GLN A 466 11.99 0.48 14.85
N ILE A 467 11.48 0.98 15.97
CA ILE A 467 12.21 0.97 17.26
C ILE A 467 12.49 -0.46 17.71
N SER A 468 11.46 -1.32 17.70
CA SER A 468 11.57 -2.71 18.14
C SER A 468 12.57 -3.49 17.27
N TRP A 469 12.47 -3.35 15.95
CA TRP A 469 13.41 -3.96 15.01
C TRP A 469 14.85 -3.48 15.25
N TYR A 470 15.05 -2.17 15.40
CA TYR A 470 16.39 -1.61 15.52
C TYR A 470 17.05 -1.96 16.85
N VAL A 471 16.29 -1.93 17.96
CA VAL A 471 16.78 -2.38 19.27
C VAL A 471 17.15 -3.86 19.22
N GLU A 472 16.34 -4.71 18.59
CA GLU A 472 16.66 -6.13 18.45
C GLU A 472 17.94 -6.35 17.62
N LEU A 473 18.06 -5.65 16.49
CA LEU A 473 19.24 -5.69 15.63
C LEU A 473 20.50 -5.26 16.39
N MET A 474 20.46 -4.09 17.01
CA MET A 474 21.61 -3.50 17.70
C MET A 474 21.96 -4.24 19.00
N SER A 475 20.98 -4.85 19.67
CA SER A 475 21.25 -5.72 20.81
C SER A 475 22.09 -6.94 20.45
N LYS A 476 22.07 -7.37 19.18
CA LYS A 476 22.89 -8.49 18.69
C LYS A 476 24.25 -8.00 18.16
N LEU A 477 24.28 -6.86 17.47
CA LEU A 477 25.48 -6.35 16.81
C LEU A 477 26.39 -5.50 17.72
N ASN A 478 25.81 -4.61 18.53
CA ASN A 478 26.54 -3.68 19.39
C ASN A 478 25.75 -3.39 20.70
N PRO A 479 25.59 -4.38 21.58
CA PRO A 479 24.82 -4.22 22.81
C PRO A 479 25.39 -3.16 23.75
N THR A 480 26.72 -3.05 23.86
CA THR A 480 27.37 -2.05 24.72
C THR A 480 27.10 -0.63 24.22
N GLY A 481 27.25 -0.39 22.91
CA GLY A 481 26.95 0.89 22.29
C GLY A 481 25.47 1.25 22.40
N LEU A 482 24.58 0.28 22.23
CA LEU A 482 23.13 0.47 22.39
C LEU A 482 22.75 0.83 23.83
N ALA A 483 23.28 0.12 24.83
CA ALA A 483 23.02 0.41 26.23
C ALA A 483 23.54 1.81 26.63
N ALA A 484 24.69 2.22 26.10
CA ALA A 484 25.23 3.56 26.31
C ALA A 484 24.37 4.64 25.62
N ALA A 485 23.96 4.40 24.37
CA ALA A 485 23.08 5.31 23.61
C ALA A 485 21.71 5.47 24.27
N ALA A 486 21.13 4.41 24.84
CA ALA A 486 19.86 4.46 25.57
C ALA A 486 19.97 5.33 26.83
N LYS A 487 21.06 5.19 27.59
CA LYS A 487 21.36 6.04 28.76
C LYS A 487 21.55 7.51 28.36
N ASN A 488 22.23 7.78 27.24
CA ASN A 488 22.39 9.14 26.72
C ASN A 488 21.07 9.72 26.21
N SER A 489 20.26 8.90 25.55
CA SER A 489 18.93 9.28 25.05
C SER A 489 18.00 9.64 26.20
N ALA A 490 18.18 9.06 27.39
CA ALA A 490 17.44 9.42 28.59
C ALA A 490 17.59 10.91 28.95
N ASN A 491 18.79 11.50 28.77
CA ASN A 491 18.99 12.94 28.96
C ASN A 491 18.24 13.77 27.91
N PHE A 492 18.18 13.29 26.67
CA PHE A 492 17.39 13.93 25.62
C PHE A 492 15.89 13.83 25.92
N VAL A 493 15.46 12.68 26.47
CA VAL A 493 14.11 12.43 26.95
C VAL A 493 13.67 13.43 28.02
N ALA A 494 14.54 13.76 28.97
CA ALA A 494 14.24 14.77 29.97
C ALA A 494 14.09 16.19 29.38
N LEU A 495 14.81 16.52 28.30
CA LEU A 495 14.85 17.88 27.74
C LEU A 495 13.63 18.24 26.89
N TRP A 496 13.08 17.30 26.12
CA TRP A 496 11.98 17.57 25.18
C TRP A 496 10.58 17.16 25.68
N LEU A 497 10.47 16.40 26.78
CA LEU A 497 9.19 15.98 27.35
C LEU A 497 8.39 17.15 27.97
N PRO A 498 9.00 18.16 28.62
CA PRO A 498 8.23 19.26 29.20
C PRO A 498 7.39 20.07 28.20
N THR A 499 7.72 20.01 26.91
CA THR A 499 6.98 20.66 25.82
C THR A 499 6.28 19.66 24.92
N ALA A 500 6.19 18.40 25.35
CA ALA A 500 5.87 17.29 24.49
C ALA A 500 4.38 17.06 24.24
N SER A 501 4.10 16.51 23.06
CA SER A 501 2.83 15.90 22.70
C SER A 501 2.74 14.45 23.19
N ARG A 502 1.53 13.89 23.23
CA ARG A 502 1.26 12.46 23.48
C ARG A 502 2.10 11.51 22.63
N TYR A 503 2.55 11.94 21.44
CA TYR A 503 3.41 11.14 20.56
C TYR A 503 4.80 10.87 21.16
N GLN A 504 5.35 11.80 21.94
CA GLN A 504 6.66 11.59 22.59
C GLN A 504 6.52 10.67 23.81
N ASP A 505 5.44 10.77 24.57
CA ASP A 505 5.13 9.80 25.64
C ASP A 505 5.01 8.38 25.05
N GLN A 506 4.35 8.24 23.90
CA GLN A 506 4.25 6.97 23.17
C GLN A 506 5.63 6.47 22.70
N TYR A 507 6.47 7.35 22.17
CA TYR A 507 7.83 6.99 21.76
C TYR A 507 8.67 6.46 22.93
N VAL A 508 8.62 7.14 24.09
CA VAL A 508 9.32 6.70 25.30
C VAL A 508 8.82 5.32 25.75
N CYS A 509 7.50 5.11 25.73
CA CYS A 509 6.89 3.81 26.00
C CYS A 509 7.41 2.73 25.04
N ASP A 510 7.38 2.99 23.74
CA ASP A 510 7.81 2.02 22.71
C ASP A 510 9.30 1.70 22.82
N LEU A 511 10.14 2.70 23.07
CA LEU A 511 11.59 2.54 23.29
C LEU A 511 11.88 1.72 24.55
N ALA A 512 11.28 2.08 25.69
CA ALA A 512 11.47 1.36 26.95
C ALA A 512 11.02 -0.10 26.82
N ASN A 513 9.87 -0.35 26.19
CA ASN A 513 9.37 -1.70 25.96
C ASN A 513 10.27 -2.51 25.02
N ALA A 514 10.79 -1.92 23.95
CA ALA A 514 11.72 -2.58 23.04
C ALA A 514 13.03 -2.95 23.75
N LEU A 515 13.62 -2.01 24.50
CA LEU A 515 14.84 -2.25 25.28
C LEU A 515 14.61 -3.36 26.30
N ALA A 516 13.51 -3.30 27.06
CA ALA A 516 13.25 -4.23 28.16
C ALA A 516 13.01 -5.68 27.73
N ARG A 517 12.66 -5.90 26.46
CA ARG A 517 12.49 -7.22 25.84
C ARG A 517 13.78 -7.81 25.29
N SER A 518 14.88 -7.04 25.27
CA SER A 518 16.18 -7.56 24.85
C SER A 518 16.61 -8.78 25.68
N SER A 519 17.24 -9.75 25.02
CA SER A 519 17.89 -10.88 25.68
C SER A 519 19.23 -10.51 26.33
N ASN A 520 19.81 -9.35 25.98
CA ASN A 520 21.03 -8.85 26.60
C ASN A 520 20.67 -8.08 27.89
N PRO A 521 21.14 -8.52 29.08
CA PRO A 521 20.75 -7.89 30.35
C PRO A 521 21.12 -6.41 30.46
N ALA A 522 22.24 -5.98 29.89
CA ALA A 522 22.66 -4.58 29.95
C ALA A 522 21.79 -3.67 29.07
N VAL A 523 21.35 -4.17 27.91
CA VAL A 523 20.38 -3.48 27.05
C VAL A 523 19.00 -3.47 27.73
N ALA A 524 18.57 -4.60 28.28
CA ALA A 524 17.31 -4.68 29.03
C ALA A 524 17.28 -3.65 30.17
N GLU A 525 18.30 -3.64 31.03
CA GLU A 525 18.41 -2.70 32.16
C GLU A 525 18.38 -1.23 31.71
N SER A 526 18.86 -0.90 30.50
CA SER A 526 18.83 0.47 29.99
C SER A 526 17.41 1.03 29.79
N ALA A 527 16.38 0.18 29.69
CA ALA A 527 14.98 0.61 29.71
C ALA A 527 14.62 1.35 31.01
N ALA A 528 15.15 0.89 32.15
CA ALA A 528 14.94 1.57 33.43
C ALA A 528 15.59 2.96 33.42
N ALA A 529 16.78 3.11 32.80
CA ALA A 529 17.44 4.41 32.70
C ALA A 529 16.57 5.41 31.89
N VAL A 530 15.97 4.97 30.78
CA VAL A 530 15.05 5.79 29.99
C VAL A 530 13.82 6.18 30.83
N LEU A 531 13.15 5.22 31.47
CA LEU A 531 11.94 5.49 32.26
C LEU A 531 12.20 6.39 33.47
N MET A 532 13.34 6.24 34.15
CA MET A 532 13.67 7.08 35.30
C MET A 532 13.92 8.55 34.94
N THR A 533 14.14 8.88 33.68
CA THR A 533 14.27 10.27 33.20
C THR A 533 12.94 10.92 32.82
N VAL A 534 11.84 10.18 32.84
CA VAL A 534 10.50 10.73 32.56
C VAL A 534 10.12 11.70 33.69
N PRO A 535 9.83 12.99 33.37
CA PRO A 535 9.37 13.96 34.35
C PRO A 535 8.08 13.49 35.01
N GLU A 536 7.89 13.82 36.29
CA GLU A 536 6.73 13.38 37.09
C GLU A 536 5.39 13.68 36.40
N SER A 537 5.27 14.85 35.75
CA SER A 537 4.07 15.27 35.01
C SER A 537 3.71 14.38 33.81
N HIS A 538 4.62 13.52 33.33
CA HIS A 538 4.40 12.60 32.19
C HIS A 538 4.29 11.13 32.62
N ARG A 539 4.59 10.81 33.89
CA ARG A 539 4.66 9.41 34.35
C ARG A 539 3.33 8.69 34.24
N GLU A 540 2.22 9.36 34.59
CA GLU A 540 0.87 8.81 34.46
C GLU A 540 0.53 8.49 33.00
N ASN A 541 0.83 9.39 32.07
CA ASN A 541 0.61 9.16 30.64
C ASN A 541 1.44 7.97 30.14
N VAL A 542 2.74 7.95 30.41
CA VAL A 542 3.63 6.87 29.98
C VAL A 542 3.18 5.52 30.58
N ASP A 543 2.73 5.49 31.84
CA ASP A 543 2.14 4.29 32.45
C ASP A 543 0.85 3.87 31.74
N SER A 544 -0.08 4.80 31.48
CA SER A 544 -1.35 4.52 30.80
C SER A 544 -1.16 3.98 29.37
N LEU A 545 -0.06 4.33 28.70
CA LEU A 545 0.34 3.83 27.39
C LEU A 545 1.05 2.47 27.45
N GLY A 546 1.24 1.91 28.65
CA GLY A 546 1.88 0.61 28.87
C GLY A 546 3.41 0.66 28.95
N GLY A 547 4.01 1.81 29.27
CA GLY A 547 5.47 1.99 29.36
C GLY A 547 6.13 1.11 30.42
N LEU A 548 5.37 0.68 31.43
CA LEU A 548 5.86 -0.18 32.52
C LEU A 548 5.64 -1.67 32.30
N ALA A 549 4.92 -2.07 31.23
CA ALA A 549 4.48 -3.45 31.05
C ALA A 549 5.66 -4.44 30.91
N ALA A 550 6.68 -4.10 30.11
CA ALA A 550 7.84 -4.98 29.94
C ALA A 550 8.76 -5.01 31.18
N VAL A 551 8.92 -3.88 31.86
CA VAL A 551 9.77 -3.76 33.05
C VAL A 551 9.16 -4.48 34.25
N SER A 552 7.85 -4.35 34.45
CA SER A 552 7.14 -5.07 35.53
C SER A 552 7.33 -6.59 35.42
N ASN A 553 7.32 -7.13 34.20
CA ASN A 553 7.56 -8.55 33.96
C ASN A 553 8.96 -9.03 34.38
N TRP A 554 9.92 -8.15 34.65
CA TRP A 554 11.22 -8.56 35.20
C TRP A 554 11.13 -9.08 36.63
N LEU A 555 10.15 -8.63 37.43
CA LEU A 555 9.91 -9.15 38.78
C LEU A 555 9.53 -10.63 38.77
N ARG A 556 9.05 -11.15 37.63
CA ARG A 556 8.72 -12.56 37.42
C ARG A 556 9.90 -13.38 36.90
N ARG A 557 11.09 -12.80 36.77
CA ARG A 557 12.30 -13.47 36.28
C ARG A 557 13.28 -13.71 37.42
N LYS A 558 14.07 -14.78 37.33
CA LYS A 558 15.20 -15.07 38.24
C LYS A 558 16.42 -14.19 37.92
N ASN A 559 16.25 -12.87 37.87
CA ASN A 559 17.34 -11.92 37.64
C ASN A 559 17.23 -10.75 38.62
N VAL A 560 18.10 -10.74 39.62
CA VAL A 560 18.08 -9.76 40.73
C VAL A 560 18.30 -8.34 40.22
N VAL A 561 19.24 -8.14 39.29
CA VAL A 561 19.57 -6.81 38.75
C VAL A 561 18.35 -6.19 38.05
N LEU A 562 17.66 -6.97 37.22
CA LEU A 562 16.46 -6.50 36.52
C LEU A 562 15.27 -6.34 37.48
N ALA A 563 15.10 -7.23 38.46
CA ALA A 563 14.04 -7.11 39.46
C ALA A 563 14.22 -5.84 40.33
N ASP A 564 15.44 -5.55 40.77
CA ASP A 564 15.75 -4.32 41.51
C ASP A 564 15.55 -3.07 40.65
N ALA A 565 15.90 -3.13 39.35
CA ALA A 565 15.62 -2.05 38.41
C ALA A 565 14.11 -1.83 38.21
N ALA A 566 13.32 -2.89 38.12
CA ALA A 566 11.87 -2.80 38.03
C ALA A 566 11.25 -2.16 39.29
N ASN A 567 11.69 -2.56 40.48
CA ASN A 567 11.24 -1.96 41.74
C ASN A 567 11.48 -0.44 41.75
N ARG A 568 12.68 0.03 41.35
CA ARG A 568 12.98 1.48 41.29
C ARG A 568 12.05 2.24 40.35
N VAL A 569 11.77 1.67 39.17
CA VAL A 569 10.90 2.30 38.17
C VAL A 569 9.44 2.36 38.66
N ILE A 570 8.92 1.25 39.19
CA ILE A 570 7.53 1.18 39.66
C ILE A 570 7.32 2.14 40.85
N GLU A 571 8.28 2.20 41.77
CA GLU A 571 8.28 3.14 42.89
C GLU A 571 8.28 4.60 42.39
N ALA A 572 9.13 4.94 41.41
CA ALA A 572 9.18 6.29 40.87
C ALA A 572 7.87 6.71 40.17
N PHE A 573 7.21 5.79 39.47
CA PHE A 573 5.96 6.06 38.76
C PHE A 573 4.72 6.04 39.67
N HIS A 574 4.81 5.50 40.89
CA HIS A 574 3.65 5.23 41.75
C HIS A 574 2.51 4.52 40.99
N SER A 575 2.90 3.55 40.14
CA SER A 575 1.99 2.93 39.18
C SER A 575 1.08 1.88 39.83
N LYS A 576 -0.21 2.21 39.93
CA LYS A 576 -1.24 1.26 40.38
C LYS A 576 -1.43 0.10 39.40
N SER A 577 -1.14 0.30 38.11
CA SER A 577 -1.22 -0.76 37.09
C SER A 577 -0.25 -1.92 37.36
N SER A 578 0.81 -1.66 38.12
CA SER A 578 1.85 -2.64 38.46
C SER A 578 1.57 -3.47 39.72
N ALA A 579 0.51 -3.17 40.48
CA ALA A 579 0.20 -3.84 41.76
C ALA A 579 0.14 -5.37 41.64
N LEU A 580 -0.58 -5.88 40.64
CA LEU A 580 -0.69 -7.33 40.39
C LEU A 580 0.68 -7.99 40.14
N THR A 581 1.64 -7.27 39.57
CA THR A 581 2.97 -7.84 39.33
C THR A 581 3.84 -7.83 40.58
N LEU A 582 3.69 -6.84 41.45
CA LEU A 582 4.33 -6.79 42.78
C LEU A 582 3.80 -7.88 43.73
N GLU A 583 2.55 -8.33 43.56
CA GLU A 583 2.00 -9.48 44.30
C GLU A 583 2.60 -10.82 43.85
N ASN A 584 3.06 -10.89 42.59
CA ASN A 584 3.48 -12.12 41.93
C ASN A 584 4.99 -12.12 41.59
N VAL A 585 5.82 -11.67 42.54
CA VAL A 585 7.28 -11.65 42.42
C VAL A 585 7.84 -13.07 42.38
N HIS A 586 8.87 -13.31 41.57
CA HIS A 586 9.47 -14.63 41.41
C HIS A 586 10.00 -15.17 42.76
N PRO A 587 9.64 -16.41 43.15
CA PRO A 587 9.88 -16.92 44.50
C PRO A 587 11.38 -17.05 44.84
N GLU A 588 12.21 -17.30 43.82
CA GLU A 588 13.66 -17.47 43.97
C GLU A 588 14.45 -16.15 43.99
N LEU A 589 13.78 -14.99 43.95
CA LEU A 589 14.47 -13.71 44.15
C LEU A 589 14.90 -13.56 45.63
N PRO A 590 16.00 -12.83 45.91
CA PRO A 590 16.45 -12.57 47.28
C PRO A 590 15.36 -11.94 48.15
N GLU A 591 15.34 -12.27 49.43
CA GLU A 591 14.37 -11.72 50.39
C GLU A 591 14.40 -10.18 50.42
N ALA A 592 15.56 -9.56 50.25
CA ALA A 592 15.67 -8.10 50.19
C ALA A 592 14.89 -7.50 49.01
N THR A 593 15.00 -8.08 47.81
CA THR A 593 14.27 -7.63 46.62
C THR A 593 12.76 -7.86 46.78
N LYS A 594 12.35 -9.02 47.33
CA LYS A 594 10.93 -9.33 47.61
C LYS A 594 10.34 -8.39 48.66
N ALA A 595 11.09 -8.11 49.72
CA ALA A 595 10.69 -7.16 50.77
C ALA A 595 10.50 -5.76 50.19
N LYS A 596 11.38 -5.31 49.28
CA LYS A 596 11.22 -4.02 48.60
C LYS A 596 9.96 -3.98 47.72
N SER A 597 9.67 -5.04 46.96
CA SER A 597 8.42 -5.12 46.18
C SER A 597 7.17 -5.06 47.07
N ALA A 598 7.20 -5.73 48.22
CA ALA A 598 6.10 -5.70 49.19
C ALA A 598 5.93 -4.32 49.86
N GLU A 599 7.01 -3.59 50.10
CA GLU A 599 6.98 -2.20 50.58
C GLU A 599 6.31 -1.27 49.56
N ILE A 600 6.72 -1.36 48.29
CA ILE A 600 6.13 -0.56 47.20
C ILE A 600 4.65 -0.90 47.04
N LEU A 601 4.27 -2.17 47.07
CA LEU A 601 2.86 -2.57 46.98
C LEU A 601 2.00 -1.93 48.08
N LYS A 602 2.53 -1.83 49.31
CA LYS A 602 1.84 -1.16 50.41
C LYS A 602 1.71 0.35 50.22
N SER A 603 2.67 1.02 49.58
CA SER A 603 2.61 2.46 49.34
C SER A 603 1.65 2.86 48.21
N LEU A 604 1.32 1.91 47.32
CA LEU A 604 0.31 2.10 46.27
C LEU A 604 -1.14 1.97 46.77
N GLY A 605 -1.34 1.39 47.95
CA GLY A 605 -2.61 1.06 48.59
C GLY A 605 -3.29 2.23 49.29
#